data_AF-A0A843GBE3-F1
#
_entry.id   AF-A0A843GBE3-F1
#
_cell.length_a   1.000
_cell.length_b   1.000
_cell.length_c   1.000
_cell.angle_alpha   90.00
_cell.angle_beta   90.00
_cell.angle_gamma   90.00
#
_symmetry.space_group_name_H-M   'P 1'
#
loop_
_entity.id
_entity.type
_entity.pdbx_description
1 polymer ?
#
loop_
_entity_poly.entity_id
_entity_poly.type
_entity_poly.pdbx_seq_one_letter_code
_entity_poly.pdbx_strand_id
1 'polypeptide(L)'
;MKVVAIGADISSNDVSVSDSLVENIEKDIPKLLELGARKAALTNVTGDDVVITAFVEDELLETVNAGIVEILRNNAEDLGDVAGISEDPDNGGEGISYAEANLEEGEFQDAIIMAFDTYGGESFVADVANSAIEAASGMKAVTGVSDKIGTRTDIPGVGYVSTDDTDDPVVVVSVNELEQIAVVASAMIGAALGNKNT
;
A
#
# COMPACT_ATOMS: atom_id res chain seq x y z
N MET A 1 -6.40 -16.12 0.79
CA MET A 1 -5.60 -15.23 -0.09
C MET A 1 -5.96 -13.78 0.18
N LYS A 2 -4.97 -12.90 0.04
CA LYS A 2 -5.11 -11.45 0.16
C LYS A 2 -4.38 -10.74 -0.97
N VAL A 3 -4.76 -9.49 -1.20
CA VAL A 3 -3.90 -8.52 -1.85
C VAL A 3 -3.25 -7.67 -0.75
N VAL A 4 -1.93 -7.47 -0.86
CA VAL A 4 -1.14 -6.59 0.02
C VAL A 4 -0.51 -5.50 -0.81
N ALA A 5 -0.42 -4.29 -0.26
CA ALA A 5 0.32 -3.19 -0.83
C ALA A 5 1.17 -2.53 0.26
N ILE A 6 2.43 -2.27 -0.06
CA ILE A 6 3.37 -1.56 0.80
C ILE A 6 3.88 -0.34 0.04
N GLY A 7 3.65 0.84 0.58
CA GLY A 7 4.13 2.13 0.10
C GLY A 7 5.34 2.60 0.91
N ALA A 8 6.26 3.31 0.28
CA ALA A 8 7.41 3.91 0.96
C ALA A 8 8.03 5.05 0.14
N ASP A 9 8.48 6.10 0.80
CA ASP A 9 9.56 6.97 0.34
C ASP A 9 10.92 6.33 0.67
N ILE A 10 11.66 6.04 -0.39
CA ILE A 10 13.04 5.54 -0.34
C ILE A 10 13.92 6.25 -1.37
N SER A 11 13.44 7.41 -1.86
CA SER A 11 14.11 8.22 -2.83
C SER A 11 15.21 9.05 -2.16
N SER A 12 16.13 9.60 -2.95
CA SER A 12 17.17 10.51 -2.42
C SER A 12 16.68 11.94 -2.18
N ASN A 13 15.41 12.23 -2.49
CA ASN A 13 14.85 13.58 -2.41
C ASN A 13 13.32 13.54 -2.28
N ASP A 14 12.77 14.40 -1.42
CA ASP A 14 11.35 14.49 -1.05
C ASP A 14 10.43 15.06 -2.18
N VAL A 15 10.66 14.68 -3.44
CA VAL A 15 9.98 15.24 -4.61
C VAL A 15 9.79 14.20 -5.72
N SER A 16 10.78 13.33 -5.94
CA SER A 16 10.76 12.43 -7.09
C SER A 16 11.60 11.16 -6.94
N VAL A 17 11.02 10.06 -7.42
CA VAL A 17 11.71 8.78 -7.63
C VAL A 17 12.58 8.84 -8.88
N SER A 18 13.82 8.33 -8.80
CA SER A 18 14.69 8.22 -9.97
C SER A 18 14.30 7.06 -10.89
N ASP A 19 14.57 7.20 -12.19
CA ASP A 19 14.35 6.10 -13.15
C ASP A 19 15.13 4.83 -12.74
N SER A 20 16.34 4.99 -12.19
CA SER A 20 17.14 3.85 -11.72
C SER A 20 16.52 3.12 -10.55
N LEU A 21 15.90 3.85 -9.60
CA LEU A 21 15.19 3.25 -8.47
C LEU A 21 14.02 2.40 -8.97
N VAL A 22 13.19 2.96 -9.87
CA VAL A 22 12.09 2.24 -10.52
C VAL A 22 12.59 0.98 -11.24
N GLU A 23 13.56 1.12 -12.12
CA GLU A 23 14.10 0.00 -12.92
C GLU A 23 14.66 -1.13 -12.05
N ASN A 24 15.32 -0.79 -10.93
CA ASN A 24 15.89 -1.78 -10.04
C ASN A 24 14.80 -2.51 -9.23
N ILE A 25 13.79 -1.78 -8.73
CA ILE A 25 12.62 -2.39 -8.07
C ILE A 25 11.92 -3.35 -9.03
N GLU A 26 11.61 -2.92 -10.25
CA GLU A 26 10.94 -3.76 -11.26
C GLU A 26 11.73 -5.04 -11.57
N LYS A 27 13.06 -4.95 -11.59
CA LYS A 27 13.95 -6.11 -11.77
C LYS A 27 13.88 -7.11 -10.63
N ASP A 28 13.57 -6.64 -9.43
CA ASP A 28 13.53 -7.42 -8.21
C ASP A 28 12.15 -8.01 -7.91
N ILE A 29 11.06 -7.46 -8.48
CA ILE A 29 9.69 -8.00 -8.36
C ILE A 29 9.58 -9.51 -8.60
N PRO A 30 10.27 -10.14 -9.59
CA PRO A 30 10.22 -11.59 -9.78
C PRO A 30 10.62 -12.41 -8.54
N LYS A 31 11.46 -11.88 -7.63
CA LYS A 31 11.82 -12.54 -6.37
C LYS A 31 10.59 -12.82 -5.50
N LEU A 32 9.58 -11.95 -5.55
CA LEU A 32 8.32 -12.15 -4.79
C LEU A 32 7.54 -13.36 -5.29
N LEU A 33 7.62 -13.67 -6.60
CA LEU A 33 7.00 -14.87 -7.16
C LEU A 33 7.73 -16.13 -6.69
N GLU A 34 9.06 -16.07 -6.54
CA GLU A 34 9.85 -17.18 -5.98
C GLU A 34 9.53 -17.43 -4.49
N LEU A 35 9.16 -16.38 -3.75
CA LEU A 35 8.63 -16.47 -2.38
C LEU A 35 7.18 -16.98 -2.31
N GLY A 36 6.53 -17.17 -3.46
CA GLY A 36 5.19 -17.77 -3.56
C GLY A 36 4.05 -16.77 -3.74
N ALA A 37 4.33 -15.48 -3.97
CA ALA A 37 3.29 -14.57 -4.43
C ALA A 37 2.72 -15.04 -5.77
N ARG A 38 1.39 -15.03 -5.91
CA ARG A 38 0.71 -15.41 -7.15
C ARG A 38 0.94 -14.39 -8.26
N LYS A 39 1.03 -13.12 -7.87
CA LYS A 39 1.33 -11.97 -8.74
C LYS A 39 1.94 -10.88 -7.89
N ALA A 40 2.86 -10.11 -8.45
CA ALA A 40 3.41 -8.92 -7.80
C ALA A 40 3.77 -7.87 -8.85
N ALA A 41 3.76 -6.60 -8.47
CA ALA A 41 4.13 -5.48 -9.32
C ALA A 41 4.51 -4.24 -8.49
N LEU A 42 5.33 -3.36 -9.07
CA LEU A 42 5.37 -1.95 -8.72
C LEU A 42 4.12 -1.29 -9.31
N THR A 43 3.16 -0.90 -8.48
CA THR A 43 1.83 -0.45 -8.93
C THR A 43 1.70 1.06 -9.02
N ASN A 44 2.40 1.79 -8.15
CA ASN A 44 2.35 3.25 -8.10
C ASN A 44 3.77 3.80 -7.96
N VAL A 45 4.01 4.90 -8.66
CA VAL A 45 5.16 5.79 -8.50
C VAL A 45 4.56 7.19 -8.51
N THR A 46 4.59 7.88 -7.39
CA THR A 46 3.89 9.16 -7.18
C THR A 46 4.82 10.04 -6.38
N GLY A 47 5.26 11.15 -6.96
CA GLY A 47 6.32 11.95 -6.34
C GLY A 47 7.56 11.10 -6.09
N ASP A 48 7.96 11.03 -4.84
CA ASP A 48 9.03 10.27 -4.20
C ASP A 48 8.60 8.89 -3.66
N ASP A 49 7.30 8.61 -3.62
CA ASP A 49 6.75 7.34 -3.18
C ASP A 49 6.72 6.27 -4.26
N VAL A 50 6.95 5.04 -3.81
CA VAL A 50 6.70 3.82 -4.57
C VAL A 50 5.77 2.88 -3.83
N VAL A 51 4.93 2.14 -4.55
CA VAL A 51 4.06 1.09 -3.96
C VAL A 51 4.28 -0.24 -4.65
N ILE A 52 4.66 -1.25 -3.87
CA ILE A 52 4.74 -2.64 -4.33
C ILE A 52 3.52 -3.40 -3.82
N THR A 53 2.81 -4.05 -4.75
CA THR A 53 1.60 -4.81 -4.45
C THR A 53 1.79 -6.28 -4.82
N ALA A 54 1.26 -7.19 -4.01
CA ALA A 54 1.28 -8.63 -4.29
C ALA A 54 -0.04 -9.32 -3.93
N PHE A 55 -0.35 -10.40 -4.66
CA PHE A 55 -1.41 -11.36 -4.36
C PHE A 55 -0.78 -12.56 -3.66
N VAL A 56 -1.24 -12.88 -2.45
CA VAL A 56 -0.52 -13.76 -1.53
C VAL A 56 -1.48 -14.66 -0.75
N GLU A 57 -1.13 -15.93 -0.60
CA GLU A 57 -1.86 -16.85 0.29
C GLU A 57 -1.61 -16.50 1.76
N ASP A 58 -2.60 -16.75 2.62
CA ASP A 58 -2.56 -16.27 4.00
C ASP A 58 -1.34 -16.81 4.77
N GLU A 59 -0.94 -18.06 4.49
CA GLU A 59 0.24 -18.70 5.10
C GLU A 59 1.59 -18.15 4.60
N LEU A 60 1.59 -17.39 3.49
CA LEU A 60 2.78 -16.76 2.91
C LEU A 60 2.86 -15.26 3.18
N LEU A 61 1.85 -14.68 3.85
CA LEU A 61 1.72 -13.24 4.10
C LEU A 61 2.99 -12.63 4.69
N GLU A 62 3.47 -13.19 5.79
CA GLU A 62 4.67 -12.70 6.49
C GLU A 62 5.92 -12.79 5.60
N THR A 63 6.05 -13.87 4.83
CA THR A 63 7.22 -14.10 3.96
C THR A 63 7.24 -13.11 2.79
N VAL A 64 6.09 -12.88 2.16
CA VAL A 64 5.98 -11.95 1.03
C VAL A 64 6.12 -10.50 1.48
N ASN A 65 5.50 -10.10 2.60
CA ASN A 65 5.67 -8.75 3.16
C ASN A 65 7.15 -8.47 3.48
N ALA A 66 7.84 -9.41 4.15
CA ALA A 66 9.27 -9.28 4.41
C ALA A 66 10.08 -9.15 3.11
N GLY A 67 9.74 -9.93 2.08
CA GLY A 67 10.36 -9.83 0.76
C GLY A 67 10.14 -8.49 0.08
N ILE A 68 8.94 -7.89 0.19
CA ILE A 68 8.66 -6.56 -0.35
C ILE A 68 9.56 -5.52 0.34
N VAL A 69 9.63 -5.55 1.67
CA VAL A 69 10.47 -4.62 2.45
C VAL A 69 11.96 -4.83 2.15
N GLU A 70 12.41 -6.06 1.92
CA GLU A 70 13.77 -6.34 1.49
C GLU A 70 14.08 -5.72 0.13
N ILE A 71 13.14 -5.79 -0.83
CA ILE A 71 13.30 -5.13 -2.13
C ILE A 71 13.41 -3.61 -1.95
N LEU A 72 12.52 -3.00 -1.16
CA LEU A 72 12.58 -1.57 -0.87
C LEU A 72 13.94 -1.20 -0.24
N ARG A 73 14.34 -1.89 0.82
CA ARG A 73 15.60 -1.66 1.53
C ARG A 73 16.84 -1.80 0.65
N ASN A 74 16.86 -2.78 -0.25
CA ASN A 74 18.02 -3.05 -1.11
C ASN A 74 18.17 -2.04 -2.25
N ASN A 75 17.07 -1.41 -2.66
CA ASN A 75 17.04 -0.45 -3.77
C ASN A 75 17.01 1.01 -3.30
N ALA A 76 16.69 1.24 -2.02
CA ALA A 76 16.66 2.53 -1.34
C ALA A 76 17.87 3.42 -1.67
N GLU A 77 17.60 4.63 -2.15
CA GLU A 77 18.59 5.68 -2.33
C GLU A 77 18.85 6.41 -0.99
N ASP A 78 17.78 6.63 -0.24
CA ASP A 78 17.78 6.89 1.21
C ASP A 78 16.92 5.82 1.89
N LEU A 79 17.25 5.45 3.13
CA LEU A 79 16.46 4.46 3.85
C LEU A 79 15.05 4.95 4.15
N GLY A 80 14.83 6.27 4.26
CA GLY A 80 13.51 6.89 4.40
C GLY A 80 12.60 6.12 5.36
N ASP A 81 11.40 5.80 4.88
CA ASP A 81 10.37 5.07 5.61
C ASP A 81 10.80 3.69 6.11
N VAL A 82 11.71 3.04 5.40
CA VAL A 82 12.21 1.71 5.76
C VAL A 82 13.06 1.77 7.03
N ALA A 83 13.56 2.95 7.42
CA ALA A 83 14.25 3.18 8.69
C ALA A 83 13.29 3.27 9.89
N GLY A 84 12.00 3.57 9.67
CA GLY A 84 10.98 3.67 10.72
C GLY A 84 10.51 2.35 11.31
N ILE A 85 10.81 1.24 10.62
CA ILE A 85 10.38 -0.10 11.01
C ILE A 85 11.12 -0.55 12.28
N SER A 86 10.36 -0.91 13.31
CA SER A 86 10.85 -1.38 14.60
C SER A 86 10.38 -2.80 14.92
N GLU A 87 11.20 -3.58 15.64
CA GLU A 87 10.75 -4.85 16.24
C GLU A 87 9.92 -4.63 17.52
N ASP A 88 10.00 -3.44 18.11
CA ASP A 88 9.31 -3.02 19.32
C ASP A 88 8.13 -2.10 18.96
N PRO A 89 6.88 -2.46 19.34
CA PRO A 89 5.69 -1.67 19.03
C PRO A 89 5.72 -0.25 19.60
N ASP A 90 6.47 0.01 20.68
CA ASP A 90 6.56 1.33 21.30
C ASP A 90 7.58 2.26 20.62
N ASN A 91 8.37 1.73 19.67
CA ASN A 91 9.49 2.43 19.03
C ASN A 91 9.37 2.51 17.49
N GLY A 92 8.21 2.18 16.93
CA GLY A 92 7.94 2.42 15.50
C GLY A 92 7.97 3.92 15.20
N GLY A 93 8.68 4.32 14.14
CA GLY A 93 8.70 5.69 13.64
C GLY A 93 7.75 5.89 12.46
N GLU A 94 7.80 7.08 11.85
CA GLU A 94 7.37 7.31 10.47
C GLU A 94 8.01 6.25 9.58
N GLY A 95 7.18 5.49 8.89
CA GLY A 95 7.63 4.34 8.15
C GLY A 95 6.59 3.85 7.18
N ILE A 96 6.92 2.75 6.52
CA ILE A 96 6.19 2.27 5.35
C ILE A 96 4.67 2.20 5.57
N SER A 97 3.93 2.61 4.56
CA SER A 97 2.48 2.41 4.50
C SER A 97 2.16 0.96 4.19
N TYR A 98 1.20 0.37 4.91
CA TYR A 98 0.76 -1.00 4.70
C TYR A 98 -0.76 -1.13 4.62
N ALA A 99 -1.23 -1.82 3.58
CA ALA A 99 -2.63 -2.17 3.42
C ALA A 99 -2.78 -3.61 2.94
N GLU A 100 -3.81 -4.29 3.46
CA GLU A 100 -4.22 -5.59 2.98
C GLU A 100 -5.74 -5.67 2.81
N ALA A 101 -6.22 -6.42 1.82
CA ALA A 101 -7.63 -6.71 1.65
C ALA A 101 -7.83 -8.19 1.32
N ASN A 102 -8.88 -8.78 1.91
CA ASN A 102 -9.25 -10.16 1.64
C ASN A 102 -9.71 -10.34 0.20
N LEU A 103 -9.30 -11.45 -0.39
CA LEU A 103 -9.77 -11.92 -1.69
C LEU A 103 -10.78 -13.05 -1.44
N GLU A 104 -11.89 -13.06 -2.19
CA GLU A 104 -12.83 -14.20 -2.15
C GLU A 104 -12.18 -15.44 -2.81
N GLU A 105 -12.78 -16.63 -2.70
CA GLU A 105 -12.32 -17.76 -3.51
C GLU A 105 -12.82 -17.61 -4.96
N GLY A 106 -11.91 -17.51 -5.95
CA GLY A 106 -12.31 -17.41 -7.36
C GLY A 106 -11.18 -17.14 -8.36
N GLU A 107 -11.50 -17.26 -9.66
CA GLU A 107 -10.53 -17.12 -10.76
C GLU A 107 -10.32 -15.68 -11.25
N PHE A 108 -11.28 -14.78 -11.01
CA PHE A 108 -11.27 -13.40 -11.54
C PHE A 108 -11.39 -12.40 -10.40
N GLN A 109 -10.25 -12.03 -9.83
CA GLN A 109 -10.21 -11.01 -8.80
C GLN A 109 -9.19 -9.97 -9.15
N ASP A 110 -9.66 -8.73 -9.10
CA ASP A 110 -8.88 -7.55 -9.38
C ASP A 110 -8.81 -6.72 -8.11
N ALA A 111 -7.81 -5.84 -8.06
CA ALA A 111 -7.62 -4.93 -6.95
C ALA A 111 -7.48 -3.51 -7.47
N ILE A 112 -8.00 -2.56 -6.71
CA ILE A 112 -7.75 -1.14 -6.85
C ILE A 112 -6.76 -0.77 -5.76
N ILE A 113 -5.65 -0.16 -6.16
CA ILE A 113 -4.60 0.34 -5.28
C ILE A 113 -4.61 1.86 -5.45
N MET A 114 -4.89 2.57 -4.36
CA MET A 114 -4.88 4.03 -4.31
C MET A 114 -3.79 4.47 -3.34
N ALA A 115 -2.75 5.07 -3.89
CA ALA A 115 -1.66 5.68 -3.14
C ALA A 115 -1.90 7.18 -3.00
N PHE A 116 -1.58 7.72 -1.84
CA PHE A 116 -1.57 9.14 -1.57
C PHE A 116 -0.13 9.54 -1.31
N ASP A 117 0.35 10.52 -2.08
CA ASP A 117 1.63 11.21 -1.90
C ASP A 117 1.23 12.62 -1.45
N THR A 118 1.50 12.96 -0.20
CA THR A 118 1.01 14.20 0.42
C THR A 118 2.03 15.00 1.22
N TYR A 119 2.99 15.58 0.52
CA TYR A 119 3.82 16.65 1.08
C TYR A 119 2.98 17.83 1.64
N GLY A 120 3.07 18.08 2.97
CA GLY A 120 2.33 19.14 3.66
C GLY A 120 0.84 18.84 3.89
N GLY A 121 0.41 17.60 3.64
CA GLY A 121 -0.96 17.11 3.77
C GLY A 121 -1.23 16.28 5.04
N GLU A 122 -0.21 16.08 5.86
CA GLU A 122 -0.13 15.10 6.95
C GLU A 122 -1.30 15.26 7.94
N SER A 123 -1.66 16.52 8.23
CA SER A 123 -2.77 16.85 9.13
C SER A 123 -4.17 16.39 8.68
N PHE A 124 -4.37 15.98 7.41
CA PHE A 124 -5.68 15.60 6.88
C PHE A 124 -5.68 14.42 5.91
N VAL A 125 -4.52 13.91 5.47
CA VAL A 125 -4.44 12.83 4.48
C VAL A 125 -5.10 11.55 4.96
N ALA A 126 -4.97 11.21 6.25
CA ALA A 126 -5.65 10.05 6.84
C ALA A 126 -7.18 10.15 6.68
N ASP A 127 -7.77 11.33 6.85
CA ASP A 127 -9.21 11.54 6.62
C ASP A 127 -9.58 11.36 5.14
N VAL A 128 -8.73 11.84 4.24
CA VAL A 128 -8.93 11.71 2.79
C VAL A 128 -8.88 10.24 2.37
N ALA A 129 -7.87 9.50 2.78
CA ALA A 129 -7.74 8.07 2.51
C ALA A 129 -8.89 7.27 3.14
N ASN A 130 -9.28 7.59 4.38
CA ASN A 130 -10.42 6.97 5.03
C ASN A 130 -11.75 7.25 4.32
N SER A 131 -11.92 8.43 3.70
CA SER A 131 -13.11 8.71 2.90
C SER A 131 -13.19 7.81 1.64
N ALA A 132 -12.05 7.47 1.03
CA ALA A 132 -11.99 6.54 -0.08
C ALA A 132 -12.34 5.10 0.35
N ILE A 133 -11.81 4.66 1.50
CA ILE A 133 -12.15 3.39 2.15
C ILE A 133 -13.67 3.30 2.38
N GLU A 134 -14.26 4.35 2.96
CA GLU A 134 -15.69 4.41 3.27
C GLU A 134 -16.56 4.41 1.99
N ALA A 135 -16.12 5.07 0.93
CA ALA A 135 -16.84 5.08 -0.34
C ALA A 135 -16.88 3.70 -1.02
N ALA A 136 -15.79 2.94 -0.94
CA ALA A 136 -15.75 1.56 -1.43
C ALA A 136 -16.53 0.59 -0.52
N SER A 137 -16.52 0.85 0.78
CA SER A 137 -17.15 0.00 1.80
C SER A 137 -18.66 -0.15 1.56
N GLY A 138 -19.10 -1.39 1.36
CA GLY A 138 -20.52 -1.72 1.15
C GLY A 138 -21.01 -1.62 -0.30
N MET A 139 -20.13 -1.28 -1.26
CA MET A 139 -20.42 -1.47 -2.67
C MET A 139 -20.53 -2.97 -2.97
N LYS A 140 -21.59 -3.38 -3.70
CA LYS A 140 -21.91 -4.80 -3.93
C LYS A 140 -20.78 -5.61 -4.57
N ALA A 141 -19.98 -4.98 -5.42
CA ALA A 141 -18.90 -5.61 -6.18
C ALA A 141 -17.56 -5.67 -5.42
N VAL A 142 -17.49 -5.05 -4.24
CA VAL A 142 -16.30 -5.03 -3.39
C VAL A 142 -16.34 -6.22 -2.46
N THR A 143 -15.28 -7.02 -2.47
CA THR A 143 -15.15 -8.24 -1.66
C THR A 143 -14.28 -8.05 -0.42
N GLY A 144 -13.44 -7.02 -0.43
CA GLY A 144 -12.58 -6.65 0.68
C GLY A 144 -12.08 -5.22 0.52
N VAL A 145 -11.81 -4.58 1.65
CA VAL A 145 -11.26 -3.22 1.75
C VAL A 145 -10.22 -3.24 2.85
N SER A 146 -9.16 -2.46 2.69
CA SER A 146 -8.14 -2.27 3.72
C SER A 146 -8.71 -1.65 5.00
N ASP A 147 -8.00 -1.89 6.10
CA ASP A 147 -8.28 -1.21 7.36
C ASP A 147 -8.17 0.31 7.21
N LYS A 148 -8.83 1.04 8.11
CA LYS A 148 -8.72 2.50 8.16
C LYS A 148 -7.30 2.93 8.50
N ILE A 149 -6.87 4.03 7.92
CA ILE A 149 -5.57 4.66 8.23
C ILE A 149 -5.56 5.04 9.71
N GLY A 150 -4.42 4.78 10.38
CA GLY A 150 -4.23 5.01 11.81
C GLY A 150 -4.80 3.93 12.73
N THR A 151 -5.30 2.81 12.21
CA THR A 151 -5.85 1.71 13.05
C THR A 151 -4.91 0.52 13.23
N ARG A 152 -3.77 0.50 12.53
CA ARG A 152 -2.83 -0.62 12.52
C ARG A 152 -1.39 -0.11 12.55
N THR A 153 -0.58 -0.69 13.43
CA THR A 153 0.87 -0.46 13.51
C THR A 153 1.67 -1.69 13.09
N ASP A 154 1.09 -2.89 13.19
CA ASP A 154 1.78 -4.14 12.90
C ASP A 154 1.75 -4.48 11.41
N ILE A 155 2.93 -4.85 10.88
CA ILE A 155 3.08 -5.34 9.52
C ILE A 155 3.58 -6.78 9.61
N PRO A 156 2.74 -7.79 9.27
CA PRO A 156 3.07 -9.19 9.43
C PRO A 156 4.38 -9.55 8.74
N GLY A 157 5.29 -10.20 9.49
CA GLY A 157 6.62 -10.60 9.00
C GLY A 157 7.66 -9.48 8.90
N VAL A 158 7.29 -8.25 9.23
CA VAL A 158 8.15 -7.07 9.06
C VAL A 158 8.46 -6.40 10.41
N GLY A 159 7.44 -5.98 11.15
CA GLY A 159 7.64 -5.21 12.39
C GLY A 159 6.50 -4.22 12.63
N TYR A 160 6.82 -3.11 13.30
CA TYR A 160 5.89 -2.05 13.69
C TYR A 160 6.32 -0.68 13.16
N VAL A 161 5.34 0.13 12.78
CA VAL A 161 5.48 1.55 12.41
C VAL A 161 4.55 2.41 13.26
N SER A 162 4.76 3.73 13.27
CA SER A 162 3.89 4.69 13.94
C SER A 162 2.53 4.78 13.24
N THR A 163 1.44 4.94 14.01
CA THR A 163 0.11 5.24 13.45
C THR A 163 -0.11 6.71 13.13
N ASP A 164 0.67 7.58 13.77
CA ASP A 164 0.38 9.02 13.82
C ASP A 164 1.28 9.82 12.88
N ASP A 165 2.33 9.18 12.34
CA ASP A 165 3.36 9.82 11.52
C ASP A 165 3.32 9.36 10.05
N THR A 166 2.26 8.67 9.59
CA THR A 166 2.12 8.33 8.16
C THR A 166 1.49 9.49 7.39
N ASP A 167 2.21 10.00 6.42
CA ASP A 167 1.79 11.02 5.47
C ASP A 167 1.43 10.47 4.08
N ASP A 168 1.91 9.27 3.74
CA ASP A 168 1.66 8.67 2.42
C ASP A 168 0.86 7.36 2.46
N PRO A 169 -0.42 7.39 2.90
CA PRO A 169 -1.21 6.18 3.08
C PRO A 169 -1.48 5.46 1.75
N VAL A 170 -1.61 4.14 1.84
CA VAL A 170 -2.07 3.29 0.73
C VAL A 170 -3.40 2.64 1.10
N VAL A 171 -4.31 2.61 0.13
CA VAL A 171 -5.62 1.94 0.24
C VAL A 171 -5.71 0.83 -0.79
N VAL A 172 -6.20 -0.33 -0.35
CA VAL A 172 -6.41 -1.49 -1.22
C VAL A 172 -7.86 -1.96 -1.14
N VAL A 173 -8.46 -2.19 -2.30
CA VAL A 173 -9.83 -2.70 -2.44
C VAL A 173 -9.82 -3.88 -3.40
N SER A 174 -10.40 -5.00 -3.01
CA SER A 174 -10.62 -6.16 -3.90
C SER A 174 -12.02 -6.12 -4.52
N VAL A 175 -12.08 -6.46 -5.81
CA VAL A 175 -13.28 -6.39 -6.65
C VAL A 175 -13.43 -7.69 -7.43
N ASN A 176 -14.63 -8.28 -7.43
CA ASN A 176 -14.91 -9.57 -8.11
C ASN A 176 -15.56 -9.45 -9.50
N GLU A 177 -15.86 -8.23 -9.95
CA GLU A 177 -16.44 -7.93 -11.26
C GLU A 177 -15.58 -6.86 -11.98
N LEU A 178 -14.90 -7.24 -13.06
CA LEU A 178 -14.01 -6.36 -13.83
C LEU A 178 -14.74 -5.07 -14.29
N GLU A 179 -16.00 -5.20 -14.70
CA GLU A 179 -16.83 -4.08 -15.14
C GLU A 179 -17.12 -3.05 -14.03
N GLN A 180 -16.92 -3.44 -12.77
CA GLN A 180 -17.17 -2.60 -11.60
C GLN A 180 -15.93 -1.84 -11.13
N ILE A 181 -14.72 -2.18 -11.61
CA ILE A 181 -13.47 -1.51 -11.23
C ILE A 181 -13.60 0.01 -11.43
N ALA A 182 -14.06 0.43 -12.61
CA ALA A 182 -14.20 1.86 -12.91
C ALA A 182 -15.22 2.56 -12.00
N VAL A 183 -16.29 1.87 -11.61
CA VAL A 183 -17.34 2.41 -10.74
C VAL A 183 -16.80 2.59 -9.32
N VAL A 184 -16.16 1.56 -8.77
CA VAL A 184 -15.55 1.58 -7.43
C VAL A 184 -14.43 2.63 -7.37
N ALA A 185 -13.50 2.61 -8.33
CA ALA A 185 -12.40 3.58 -8.38
C ALA A 185 -12.91 5.03 -8.50
N SER A 186 -13.94 5.27 -9.33
CA SER A 186 -14.51 6.63 -9.46
C SER A 186 -15.19 7.11 -8.18
N ALA A 187 -15.84 6.21 -7.43
CA ALA A 187 -16.44 6.54 -6.15
C ALA A 187 -15.36 6.90 -5.11
N MET A 188 -14.29 6.11 -5.03
CA MET A 188 -13.14 6.36 -4.16
C MET A 188 -12.47 7.70 -4.47
N ILE A 189 -12.17 7.97 -5.75
CA ILE A 189 -11.58 9.24 -6.20
C ILE A 189 -12.51 10.41 -5.87
N GLY A 190 -13.82 10.28 -6.15
CA GLY A 190 -14.80 11.32 -5.85
C GLY A 190 -14.87 11.66 -4.37
N ALA A 191 -14.80 10.66 -3.49
CA ALA A 191 -14.78 10.85 -2.04
C ALA A 191 -13.49 11.54 -1.59
N ALA A 192 -12.33 11.06 -2.05
CA ALA A 192 -11.04 11.66 -1.73
C ALA A 192 -10.97 13.15 -2.12
N LEU A 193 -11.41 13.50 -3.35
CA LEU A 193 -11.45 14.88 -3.82
C LEU A 193 -12.52 15.73 -3.09
N GLY A 194 -13.57 15.09 -2.58
CA GLY A 194 -14.67 15.74 -1.88
C GLY A 194 -14.39 16.07 -0.41
N ASN A 195 -13.49 15.32 0.25
CA ASN A 195 -13.33 15.34 1.71
C ASN A 195 -13.02 16.75 2.27
N LYS A 196 -12.11 17.49 1.65
CA LYS A 196 -11.71 18.85 2.11
C LYS A 196 -12.71 19.96 1.72
N ASN A 197 -13.80 19.62 1.01
CA ASN A 197 -14.88 20.56 0.67
C ASN A 197 -16.04 20.52 1.68
N THR A 198 -15.86 19.86 2.83
CA THR A 198 -16.88 19.74 3.88
C THR A 198 -16.62 20.65 5.07
#